data_AF-A0A1Y4G2E8-F1
#
_entry.id   AF-A0A1Y4G2E8-F1
#
_cell.length_a   1.000
_cell.length_b   1.000
_cell.length_c   1.000
_cell.angle_alpha   90.00
_cell.angle_beta   90.00
_cell.angle_gamma   90.00
#
_symmetry.space_group_name_H-M   'P 1'
#
loop_
_entity.id
_entity.type
_entity.pdbx_description
1 polymer ?
#
loop_
_entity_poly.entity_id
_entity_poly.type
_entity_poly.pdbx_seq_one_letter_code
_entity_poly.pdbx_strand_id
1 'polypeptide(L)'
;MKKIIVQAASAACIMFTIVMLWFTGMGYLFAGPSYGLNLTMSVFGAAFGMAALQALWFTGAVFRKLAYPARIAGFGACGLPVLALCAWAGPWFPLDDPGVWAAFAIVYLFILAGVTAGYTVYFKKTAGGYDQALARYREKNRR
;
A
#
# COMPACT_ATOMS: atom_id res chain seq x y z
N MET A 1 -23.13 -8.49 17.35
CA MET A 1 -23.34 -8.41 15.90
C MET A 1 -22.13 -7.86 15.13
N LYS A 2 -21.65 -6.62 15.38
CA LYS A 2 -20.47 -6.06 14.66
C LYS A 2 -19.22 -6.97 14.66
N LYS A 3 -18.87 -7.58 15.81
CA LYS A 3 -17.73 -8.51 15.90
C LYS A 3 -17.87 -9.76 15.03
N ILE A 4 -19.08 -10.32 14.95
CA ILE A 4 -19.38 -11.53 14.17
C ILE A 4 -19.30 -11.23 12.67
N ILE A 5 -19.82 -10.08 12.24
CA ILE A 5 -19.76 -9.63 10.84
C ILE A 5 -18.30 -9.43 10.40
N VAL A 6 -17.50 -8.75 11.24
CA VAL A 6 -16.08 -8.53 10.94
C VAL A 6 -15.31 -9.87 10.86
N GLN A 7 -15.58 -10.79 11.78
CA GLN A 7 -14.96 -12.11 11.80
C GLN A 7 -15.38 -12.97 10.60
N ALA A 8 -16.65 -12.95 10.20
CA ALA A 8 -17.13 -13.66 9.04
C ALA A 8 -16.51 -13.10 7.74
N ALA A 9 -16.43 -11.77 7.62
CA ALA A 9 -15.81 -11.12 6.47
C ALA A 9 -14.31 -11.44 6.37
N SER A 10 -13.57 -11.41 7.48
CA SER A 10 -12.15 -11.78 7.48
C SER A 10 -11.94 -13.25 7.14
N ALA A 11 -12.75 -14.15 7.70
CA ALA A 11 -12.69 -15.57 7.39
C ALA A 11 -12.98 -15.84 5.91
N ALA A 12 -13.99 -15.17 5.34
CA ALA A 12 -14.32 -15.29 3.92
C ALA A 12 -13.14 -14.84 3.02
N CYS A 13 -12.52 -13.69 3.32
CA CYS A 13 -11.36 -13.21 2.58
C CYS A 13 -10.16 -14.19 2.67
N ILE A 14 -9.89 -14.73 3.86
CA ILE A 14 -8.79 -15.68 4.08
C ILE A 14 -9.04 -16.97 3.29
N MET A 15 -10.24 -17.56 3.44
CA MET A 15 -10.60 -18.79 2.74
C MET A 15 -10.60 -18.60 1.23
N PHE A 16 -11.18 -17.51 0.73
CA PHE A 16 -11.15 -17.18 -0.70
C PHE A 16 -9.72 -17.08 -1.21
N THR A 17 -8.84 -16.38 -0.49
CA THR A 17 -7.43 -16.23 -0.90
C THR A 17 -6.70 -17.56 -0.96
N ILE A 18 -6.83 -18.42 0.07
CA ILE A 18 -6.18 -19.74 0.12
C ILE A 18 -6.68 -20.63 -1.01
N VAL A 19 -8.00 -20.71 -1.18
CA VAL A 19 -8.62 -21.55 -2.21
C VAL A 19 -8.26 -21.05 -3.61
N MET A 20 -8.26 -19.73 -3.83
CA MET A 20 -7.90 -19.15 -5.11
C MET A 20 -6.44 -19.40 -5.46
N LEU A 21 -5.52 -19.31 -4.50
CA LEU A 21 -4.10 -19.66 -4.70
C LEU A 21 -3.93 -21.14 -5.06
N TRP A 22 -4.65 -22.03 -4.37
CA TRP A 22 -4.63 -23.45 -4.67
C TRP A 22 -5.09 -23.74 -6.10
N PHE A 23 -6.25 -23.23 -6.50
CA PHE A 23 -6.78 -23.42 -7.85
C PHE A 23 -5.92 -22.75 -8.92
N THR A 24 -5.38 -21.57 -8.64
CA THR A 24 -4.45 -20.89 -9.55
C THR A 24 -3.19 -21.72 -9.73
N GLY A 25 -2.64 -22.30 -8.66
CA GLY A 25 -1.50 -23.23 -8.71
C GLY A 25 -1.81 -24.50 -9.52
N MET A 26 -2.98 -25.11 -9.30
CA MET A 26 -3.44 -26.23 -10.13
C MET A 26 -3.59 -25.81 -11.61
N GLY A 27 -4.10 -24.61 -11.88
CA GLY A 27 -4.21 -24.04 -13.22
C GLY A 27 -2.86 -23.99 -13.94
N TYR A 28 -1.81 -23.54 -13.26
CA TYR A 28 -0.45 -23.59 -13.84
C TYR A 28 0.04 -25.01 -14.10
N LEU A 29 -0.24 -25.95 -13.19
CA LEU A 29 0.21 -27.35 -13.32
C LEU A 29 -0.48 -28.10 -14.46
N PHE A 30 -1.78 -27.87 -14.68
CA PHE A 30 -2.57 -28.63 -15.65
C PHE A 30 -2.77 -27.92 -17.00
N ALA A 31 -2.92 -26.59 -17.00
CA ALA A 31 -3.21 -25.81 -18.20
C ALA A 31 -2.02 -24.97 -18.69
N GLY A 32 -0.93 -24.88 -17.90
CA GLY A 32 0.22 -24.05 -18.19
C GLY A 32 -0.04 -22.54 -17.98
N PRO A 33 0.96 -21.69 -18.25
CA PRO A 33 0.82 -20.24 -18.10
C PRO A 33 -0.25 -19.67 -19.04
N SER A 34 -1.19 -18.91 -18.47
CA SER A 34 -2.21 -18.18 -19.23
C SER A 34 -2.32 -16.75 -18.76
N TYR A 35 -2.87 -15.86 -19.59
CA TYR A 35 -3.06 -14.46 -19.24
C TYR A 35 -3.82 -14.29 -17.93
N GLY A 36 -4.93 -15.01 -17.75
CA GLY A 36 -5.74 -14.93 -16.53
C GLY A 36 -5.00 -15.42 -15.28
N LEU A 37 -4.18 -16.46 -15.40
CA LEU A 37 -3.38 -17.00 -14.29
C LEU A 37 -2.25 -16.04 -13.91
N ASN A 38 -1.56 -15.47 -14.90
CA ASN A 38 -0.47 -14.51 -14.69
C ASN A 38 -1.00 -13.20 -14.07
N LEU A 39 -2.14 -12.72 -14.56
CA LEU A 39 -2.82 -11.55 -13.99
C LEU A 39 -3.25 -11.81 -12.54
N THR A 40 -3.83 -12.98 -12.25
CA THR A 40 -4.25 -13.32 -10.88
C THR A 40 -3.07 -13.37 -9.91
N MET A 41 -1.96 -14.02 -10.29
CA MET A 41 -0.77 -14.11 -9.43
C MET A 41 -0.06 -12.76 -9.25
N SER A 42 0.01 -11.94 -10.30
CA SER A 42 0.61 -10.61 -10.21
C SER A 42 -0.20 -9.64 -9.35
N VAL A 43 -1.54 -9.69 -9.41
CA VAL A 43 -2.42 -8.91 -8.53
C VAL A 43 -2.29 -9.39 -7.09
N PHE A 44 -2.18 -10.71 -6.86
CA PHE A 44 -1.88 -11.25 -5.53
C PHE A 44 -0.50 -10.77 -5.02
N GLY A 45 0.52 -10.82 -5.88
CA GLY A 45 1.86 -10.30 -5.58
C GLY A 45 1.85 -8.81 -5.24
N ALA A 46 1.06 -8.01 -5.95
CA ALA A 46 0.86 -6.60 -5.67
C ALA A 46 0.22 -6.39 -4.29
N ALA A 47 -0.86 -7.13 -3.97
CA ALA A 47 -1.52 -7.05 -2.68
C ALA A 47 -0.57 -7.42 -1.52
N PHE A 48 0.21 -8.50 -1.69
CA PHE A 48 1.19 -8.92 -0.69
C PHE A 48 2.34 -7.91 -0.55
N GLY A 49 2.86 -7.39 -1.66
CA GLY A 49 3.89 -6.36 -1.66
C GLY A 49 3.44 -5.08 -0.96
N MET A 50 2.21 -4.64 -1.22
CA MET A 50 1.61 -3.48 -0.54
C MET A 50 1.40 -3.73 0.95
N ALA A 51 0.96 -4.93 1.35
CA ALA A 51 0.85 -5.31 2.76
C ALA A 51 2.21 -5.35 3.47
N ALA A 52 3.25 -5.87 2.81
CA ALA A 52 4.62 -5.86 3.33
C ALA A 52 5.16 -4.44 3.49
N LEU A 53 4.96 -3.56 2.50
CA LEU A 53 5.31 -2.14 2.59
C LEU A 53 4.54 -1.45 3.71
N GLN A 54 3.27 -1.77 3.90
CA GLN A 54 2.48 -1.22 5.00
C GLN A 54 3.06 -1.65 6.35
N ALA A 55 3.47 -2.91 6.49
CA ALA A 55 4.11 -3.40 7.70
C ALA A 55 5.48 -2.73 7.95
N LEU A 56 6.28 -2.51 6.91
CA LEU A 56 7.59 -1.86 7.02
C LEU A 56 7.48 -0.39 7.43
N TRP A 57 6.61 0.37 6.77
CA TRP A 57 6.50 1.81 6.96
C TRP A 57 5.63 2.22 8.17
N PHE A 58 4.60 1.44 8.53
CA PHE A 58 3.62 1.84 9.55
C PHE A 58 3.69 1.09 10.88
N THR A 59 4.25 -0.12 10.95
CA THR A 59 4.27 -0.92 12.19
C THR A 59 5.26 -0.40 13.24
N GLY A 60 6.02 0.66 12.94
CA GLY A 60 6.99 1.27 13.88
C GLY A 60 8.16 0.35 14.26
N ALA A 61 8.20 -0.87 13.73
CA ALA A 61 9.25 -1.86 13.93
C ALA A 61 10.58 -1.41 13.30
N VAL A 62 10.52 -0.79 12.11
CA VAL A 62 11.71 -0.32 11.37
C VAL A 62 11.99 1.17 11.63
N PHE A 63 10.99 2.04 11.43
CA PHE A 63 11.18 3.50 11.54
C PHE A 63 10.50 4.10 12.77
N ARG A 64 11.13 4.05 13.95
CA ARG A 64 10.54 4.55 15.22
C ARG A 64 10.28 6.06 15.29
N LYS A 65 11.03 6.91 14.57
CA LYS A 65 10.97 8.39 14.71
C LYS A 65 10.79 9.16 13.38
N LEU A 66 10.20 8.56 12.35
CA LEU A 66 9.89 9.30 11.13
C LEU A 66 8.56 10.05 11.24
N ALA A 67 8.51 11.30 10.78
CA ALA A 67 7.27 12.05 10.68
C ALA A 67 6.27 11.29 9.80
N TYR A 68 4.99 11.31 10.18
CA TYR A 68 3.92 10.58 9.48
C TYR A 68 3.84 10.90 7.96
N PRO A 69 4.03 12.16 7.51
CA PRO A 69 4.10 12.48 6.08
C PRO A 69 5.27 11.80 5.35
N ALA A 70 6.43 11.66 6.00
CA ALA A 70 7.59 10.99 5.42
C ALA A 70 7.36 9.48 5.25
N ARG A 71 6.59 8.86 6.15
CA ARG A 71 6.20 7.44 6.02
C ARG A 71 5.26 7.22 4.83
N ILE A 72 4.31 8.13 4.61
CA ILE A 72 3.40 8.07 3.46
C ILE A 72 4.18 8.28 2.16
N ALA A 73 5.07 9.27 2.12
CA ALA A 73 5.91 9.51 0.95
C ALA A 73 6.81 8.31 0.63
N GLY A 74 7.43 7.70 1.65
CA GLY A 74 8.25 6.50 1.50
C GLY A 74 7.45 5.28 1.04
N PHE A 75 6.27 5.05 1.63
CA PHE A 75 5.33 4.01 1.18
C PHE A 75 4.92 4.21 -0.28
N GLY A 76 4.60 5.43 -0.69
CA GLY A 76 4.26 5.76 -2.07
C GLY A 76 5.43 5.59 -3.04
N ALA A 77 6.62 6.04 -2.65
CA ALA A 77 7.82 5.90 -3.46
C ALA A 77 8.20 4.43 -3.68
N CYS A 78 8.02 3.57 -2.67
CA CYS A 78 8.23 2.13 -2.80
C CYS A 78 7.05 1.40 -3.46
N GLY A 79 5.83 1.92 -3.33
CA GLY A 79 4.62 1.31 -3.89
C GLY A 79 4.59 1.34 -5.41
N LEU A 80 5.02 2.44 -6.03
CA LEU A 80 5.08 2.57 -7.50
C LEU A 80 5.93 1.47 -8.15
N PRO A 81 7.20 1.24 -7.78
CA PRO A 81 8.03 0.20 -8.40
C PRO A 81 7.49 -1.20 -8.12
N VAL A 82 6.91 -1.46 -6.92
CA VAL A 82 6.28 -2.76 -6.63
C VAL A 82 5.09 -3.01 -7.56
N LEU A 83 4.21 -2.03 -7.74
CA LEU A 83 3.07 -2.16 -8.65
C LEU A 83 3.51 -2.23 -10.12
N ALA A 84 4.53 -1.49 -10.52
CA ALA A 84 5.07 -1.54 -11.88
C ALA A 84 5.68 -2.92 -12.20
N LEU A 85 6.42 -3.51 -11.26
CA LEU A 85 6.96 -4.87 -11.41
C LEU A 85 5.85 -5.92 -11.51
N CYS A 86 4.81 -5.80 -10.68
CA CYS A 86 3.64 -6.67 -10.76
C CYS A 86 2.88 -6.49 -12.08
N ALA A 87 2.71 -5.24 -12.54
CA ALA A 87 2.06 -4.95 -13.81
C ALA A 87 2.82 -5.53 -15.01
N TRP A 88 4.15 -5.53 -14.93
CA TRP A 88 5.02 -6.11 -15.96
C TRP A 88 4.94 -7.65 -15.97
N ALA A 89 5.00 -8.28 -14.80
CA ALA A 89 4.88 -9.73 -14.66
C ALA A 89 3.46 -10.25 -14.98
N GLY A 90 2.45 -9.41 -14.77
CA GLY A 90 1.02 -9.69 -14.93
C GLY A 90 0.40 -9.33 -16.28
N PRO A 91 1.24 -9.00 -17.28
CA PRO A 91 0.96 -8.04 -18.35
C PRO A 91 -0.34 -7.22 -18.20
N TRP A 92 -0.44 -6.36 -17.17
CA TRP A 92 -1.66 -5.57 -16.91
C TRP A 92 -1.95 -4.57 -18.03
N PHE A 93 -0.88 -4.06 -18.64
CA PHE A 93 -0.92 -3.07 -19.71
C PHE A 93 -0.11 -3.57 -20.90
N PRO A 94 -0.44 -3.12 -22.13
CA PRO A 94 0.42 -3.35 -23.29
C PRO A 94 1.84 -2.85 -23.02
N LEU A 95 2.85 -3.66 -23.34
CA LEU A 95 4.26 -3.26 -23.19
C LEU A 95 4.71 -2.32 -24.33
N ASP A 96 4.03 -2.40 -25.47
CA ASP A 96 4.38 -1.66 -26.69
C ASP A 96 3.91 -0.20 -26.66
N ASP A 97 3.08 0.17 -25.68
CA ASP A 97 2.56 1.54 -25.53
C ASP A 97 3.12 2.20 -24.25
N PRO A 98 4.25 2.94 -24.34
CA PRO A 98 4.81 3.65 -23.20
C PRO A 98 3.87 4.74 -22.65
N GLY A 99 2.89 5.20 -23.43
CA GLY A 99 1.89 6.18 -23.00
C GLY A 99 1.00 5.65 -21.87
N VAL A 100 0.65 4.36 -21.90
CA VAL A 100 -0.17 3.72 -20.84
C VAL A 100 0.61 3.63 -19.53
N TRP A 101 1.91 3.30 -19.60
CA TRP A 101 2.78 3.27 -18.43
C TRP A 101 3.01 4.66 -17.83
N ALA A 102 3.18 5.67 -18.68
CA ALA A 102 3.27 7.06 -18.25
C ALA A 102 1.98 7.53 -17.58
N ALA A 103 0.81 7.23 -18.17
CA ALA A 103 -0.49 7.55 -17.59
C ALA A 103 -0.70 6.86 -16.23
N PHE A 104 -0.32 5.58 -16.11
CA PHE A 104 -0.35 4.85 -14.84
C PHE A 104 0.49 5.55 -13.77
N ALA A 105 1.74 5.91 -14.09
CA ALA A 105 2.63 6.61 -13.17
C ALA A 105 2.08 7.99 -12.76
N ILE A 106 1.54 8.75 -13.72
CA ILE A 106 0.95 10.08 -13.47
C ILE A 106 -0.26 9.97 -12.54
N VAL A 107 -1.19 9.05 -12.81
CA VAL A 107 -2.38 8.85 -11.98
C VAL A 107 -1.97 8.39 -10.58
N TYR A 108 -1.01 7.48 -10.48
CA TYR A 108 -0.46 7.04 -9.19
C TYR A 108 0.11 8.21 -8.40
N LEU A 109 0.97 9.02 -9.02
CA LEU A 109 1.59 10.18 -8.37
C LEU A 109 0.55 11.24 -7.99
N PHE A 110 -0.49 11.43 -8.79
CA PHE A 110 -1.58 12.34 -8.47
C PHE A 110 -2.36 11.89 -7.23
N ILE A 111 -2.70 10.60 -7.14
CA ILE A 111 -3.34 10.02 -5.95
C ILE A 111 -2.40 10.14 -4.74
N LEU A 112 -1.13 9.79 -4.90
CA LEU A 112 -0.13 9.89 -3.84
C LEU A 112 0.03 11.33 -3.33
N ALA A 113 0.11 12.30 -4.24
CA ALA A 113 0.19 13.71 -3.92
C ALA A 113 -1.07 14.18 -3.18
N GLY A 114 -2.25 13.78 -3.64
CA GLY A 114 -3.52 14.09 -2.98
C GLY A 114 -3.60 13.53 -1.56
N VAL A 115 -3.23 12.26 -1.37
CA VAL A 115 -3.20 11.62 -0.05
C VAL A 115 -2.16 12.30 0.85
N THR A 116 -0.95 12.54 0.33
CA THR A 116 0.13 13.18 1.10
C THR A 116 -0.27 14.60 1.51
N ALA A 117 -0.78 15.41 0.58
CA ALA A 117 -1.25 16.77 0.86
C ALA A 117 -2.42 16.78 1.86
N GLY A 118 -3.38 15.88 1.69
CA GLY A 118 -4.51 15.71 2.61
C GLY A 118 -4.03 15.42 4.03
N TYR A 119 -3.10 14.48 4.19
CA TYR A 119 -2.48 14.20 5.49
C TYR A 119 -1.64 15.36 6.01
N THR A 120 -0.90 16.08 5.17
CA THR A 120 -0.14 17.26 5.59
C THR A 120 -1.06 18.36 6.11
N VAL A 121 -2.18 18.63 5.44
CA VAL A 121 -3.17 19.63 5.88
C VAL A 121 -3.88 19.17 7.16
N TYR A 122 -4.28 17.91 7.23
CA TYR A 122 -4.88 17.33 8.44
C TYR A 122 -3.92 17.44 9.63
N PHE A 123 -2.66 17.06 9.43
CA PHE A 123 -1.62 17.12 10.46
C PHE A 123 -1.27 18.56 10.81
N LYS A 124 -1.22 19.51 9.86
CA LYS A 124 -1.05 20.94 10.20
C LYS A 124 -2.21 21.47 11.05
N LYS A 125 -3.45 21.06 10.78
CA LYS A 125 -4.62 21.47 11.57
C LYS A 125 -4.65 20.83 12.96
N THR A 126 -4.26 19.57 13.11
CA THR A 126 -4.23 18.86 14.40
C THR A 126 -2.95 19.11 15.20
N ALA A 127 -1.83 19.34 14.51
CA ALA A 127 -0.51 19.57 15.08
C ALA A 127 -0.14 21.06 15.19
N GLY A 128 -1.14 21.96 15.21
CA GLY A 128 -1.03 23.25 15.92
C GLY A 128 -0.58 23.09 17.38
N GLY A 129 -0.51 21.85 17.87
CA GLY A 129 0.14 21.45 19.10
C GLY A 129 1.68 21.34 19.07
N TYR A 130 2.42 21.46 17.95
CA TYR A 130 3.90 21.41 18.02
C TYR A 130 4.51 22.66 18.66
N ASP A 131 3.99 23.85 18.35
CA ASP A 131 4.37 25.07 19.05
C ASP A 131 3.90 25.03 20.50
N GLN A 132 2.72 24.47 20.78
CA GLN A 132 2.25 24.26 22.16
C GLN A 132 3.07 23.19 22.90
N ALA A 133 3.53 22.14 22.23
CA ALA A 133 4.35 21.07 22.81
C ALA A 133 5.77 21.55 23.06
N LEU A 134 6.34 22.37 22.15
CA LEU A 134 7.60 23.07 22.40
C LEU A 134 7.46 24.10 23.51
N ALA A 135 6.36 24.86 23.57
CA ALA A 135 6.08 25.79 24.66
C ALA A 135 6.00 25.06 26.00
N ARG A 136 5.28 23.93 26.07
CA ARG A 136 5.16 23.09 27.26
C ARG A 136 6.49 22.44 27.66
N TYR A 137 7.35 22.11 26.70
CA TYR A 137 8.70 21.60 26.97
C TYR A 137 9.63 22.70 27.50
N ARG A 138 9.55 23.91 26.93
CA ARG A 138 10.30 25.09 27.41
C ARG A 138 9.84 25.52 28.80
N GLU A 139 8.54 25.46 29.10
CA GLU A 139 8.01 25.71 30.46
C GLU A 139 8.50 24.67 31.47
N LYS A 140 8.52 23.39 31.08
CA LYS A 140 8.97 22.31 31.98
C LYS A 140 10.47 22.35 32.27
N ASN A 141 11.29 22.80 31.31
CA ASN A 141 12.75 22.94 31.46
C ASN A 141 13.20 24.33 31.97
N ARG A 142 12.27 25.22 32.31
CA ARG A 142 12.57 26.54 32.92
C ARG A 142 12.43 26.52 34.45
N ARG A 143 12.18 25.36 35.05
CA ARG A 143 12.27 25.15 36.50
C ARG A 143 13.56 24.42 36.86
#